data_AF-A0A1E4MCJ3-F1
#
_entry.id   AF-A0A1E4MCJ3-F1
#
_cell.length_a   1.000
_cell.length_b   1.000
_cell.length_c   1.000
_cell.angle_alpha   90.00
_cell.angle_beta   90.00
_cell.angle_gamma   90.00
#
_symmetry.space_group_name_H-M   'P 1'
#
loop_
_entity.id
_entity.type
_entity.pdbx_description
1 polymer ?
#
loop_
_entity_poly.entity_id
_entity_poly.type
_entity_poly.pdbx_seq_one_letter_code
_entity_poly.pdbx_strand_id
1 'polypeptide(L)'
;MLVTVLAILYDGIQTVELHEAEPSAWAALVRFIDARWTDRFQDMPVPPSEAERVERFFADSPAEWLVAEADVSELHEALDLATLASLR
;
A
#
# COMPACT_ATOMS: atom_id res chain seq x y z
N MET A 1 14.48 12.67 1.35
CA MET A 1 13.34 12.81 0.43
C MET A 1 12.19 12.13 1.12
N LEU A 2 11.17 12.89 1.53
CA LEU A 2 10.02 12.31 2.23
C LEU A 2 9.00 11.80 1.21
N VAL A 3 8.51 10.59 1.45
CA VAL A 3 7.44 9.95 0.67
C VAL A 3 6.46 9.29 1.62
N THR A 4 5.24 9.03 1.16
CA THR A 4 4.31 8.17 1.89
C THR A 4 4.46 6.73 1.40
N VAL A 5 4.74 5.82 2.33
CA VAL A 5 4.81 4.38 2.09
C VAL A 5 3.45 3.75 2.37
N LEU A 6 3.00 2.90 1.45
CA LEU A 6 1.95 1.91 1.70
C LEU A 6 2.60 0.53 1.76
N ALA A 7 2.45 -0.17 2.88
CA ALA A 7 2.81 -1.57 3.00
C ALA A 7 1.56 -2.42 3.21
N ILE A 8 1.46 -3.57 2.53
CA ILE A 8 0.36 -4.53 2.69
C ILE A 8 0.92 -5.93 2.78
N LEU A 9 0.50 -6.67 3.81
CA LEU A 9 0.75 -8.09 4.01
C LEU A 9 -0.61 -8.82 3.99
N TYR A 10 -0.87 -9.62 2.97
CA TYR A 10 -2.17 -10.30 2.82
C TYR A 10 -2.03 -11.55 1.95
N ASP A 11 -2.35 -12.73 2.51
CA ASP A 11 -2.43 -14.00 1.75
C ASP A 11 -1.25 -14.26 0.79
N GLY A 12 -0.02 -14.23 1.33
CA GLY A 12 1.21 -14.41 0.55
C GLY A 12 1.63 -13.19 -0.29
N ILE A 13 0.81 -12.14 -0.35
CA ILE A 13 1.16 -10.85 -0.95
C ILE A 13 1.94 -10.02 0.06
N GLN A 14 3.10 -9.54 -0.37
CA GLN A 14 3.91 -8.55 0.35
C GLN A 14 4.22 -7.42 -0.63
N THR A 15 3.58 -6.27 -0.42
CA THR A 15 3.79 -5.10 -1.27
C THR A 15 4.28 -3.91 -0.45
N VAL A 16 5.20 -3.16 -1.05
CA VAL A 16 5.65 -1.85 -0.57
C VAL A 16 5.54 -0.90 -1.75
N GLU A 17 4.72 0.12 -1.61
CA GLU A 17 4.50 1.15 -2.62
C GLU A 17 4.92 2.52 -2.07
N LEU A 18 5.51 3.35 -2.93
CA LEU A 18 5.89 4.72 -2.60
C LEU A 18 4.94 5.69 -3.30
N HIS A 19 4.40 6.64 -2.54
CA HIS A 19 3.41 7.62 -2.97
C HIS A 19 3.89 9.03 -2.62
N GLU A 20 3.47 10.02 -3.42
CA GLU A 20 3.80 11.43 -3.18
C GLU A 20 3.14 11.99 -1.92
N ALA A 21 1.98 11.44 -1.53
CA ALA A 21 1.24 11.87 -0.35
C ALA A 21 0.34 10.78 0.25
N GLU A 22 -0.10 11.01 1.50
CA GLU A 22 -1.01 10.11 2.23
C GLU A 22 -2.31 9.81 1.48
N PRO A 23 -3.02 10.79 0.86
CA PRO A 23 -4.26 10.50 0.14
C PRO A 23 -4.08 9.54 -1.04
N SER A 24 -2.95 9.59 -1.74
CA SER A 24 -2.65 8.65 -2.84
C SER A 24 -2.39 7.24 -2.33
N ALA A 25 -1.66 7.10 -1.22
CA ALA A 25 -1.42 5.81 -0.56
C ALA A 25 -2.73 5.21 -0.03
N TRP A 26 -3.57 6.04 0.61
CA TRP A 26 -4.88 5.64 1.09
C TRP A 26 -5.78 5.14 -0.05
N ALA A 27 -5.87 5.89 -1.16
CA ALA A 27 -6.64 5.48 -2.32
C ALA A 27 -6.13 4.15 -2.92
N ALA A 28 -4.82 3.90 -2.88
CA ALA A 28 -4.23 2.63 -3.32
C ALA A 28 -4.63 1.47 -2.40
N LEU A 29 -4.62 1.67 -1.08
CA LEU A 29 -5.10 0.69 -0.09
C LEU A 29 -6.58 0.34 -0.33
N VAL A 30 -7.44 1.36 -0.52
CA VAL A 30 -8.88 1.13 -0.78
C VAL A 30 -9.08 0.35 -2.09
N ARG A 31 -8.34 0.69 -3.16
CA ARG A 31 -8.39 -0.09 -4.41
C ARG A 31 -7.95 -1.54 -4.22
N PHE A 32 -6.93 -1.77 -3.40
CA PHE A 32 -6.45 -3.12 -3.08
C PHE A 32 -7.56 -3.95 -2.41
N ILE A 33 -8.28 -3.35 -1.46
CA ILE A 33 -9.41 -3.94 -0.75
C ILE A 33 -10.58 -4.20 -1.69
N ASP A 34 -11.01 -3.18 -2.44
CA ASP A 34 -12.18 -3.26 -3.32
C ASP A 34 -12.00 -4.39 -4.36
N ALA A 35 -10.78 -4.55 -4.89
CA ALA A 35 -10.45 -5.61 -5.84
C ALA A 35 -10.51 -7.03 -5.25
N ARG A 36 -10.50 -7.17 -3.92
CA ARG A 36 -10.45 -8.46 -3.20
C ARG A 36 -11.67 -8.70 -2.31
N TRP A 37 -12.59 -7.73 -2.23
CA TRP A 37 -13.69 -7.78 -1.29
C TRP A 37 -14.59 -8.99 -1.54
N THR A 38 -15.03 -9.18 -2.79
CA THR A 38 -15.90 -10.30 -3.18
C THR A 38 -15.20 -11.64 -2.97
N ASP A 39 -13.90 -11.74 -3.24
CA ASP A 39 -13.16 -12.99 -3.04
C ASP A 39 -13.05 -13.36 -1.56
N ARG A 40 -12.85 -12.36 -0.69
CA ARG A 40 -12.70 -12.55 0.76
C ARG A 40 -14.03 -12.77 1.48
N PHE A 41 -15.04 -11.97 1.15
CA PHE A 41 -16.31 -11.91 1.89
C PHE A 41 -17.53 -12.38 1.08
N GLN A 42 -17.33 -12.91 -0.13
CA GLN A 42 -18.38 -13.43 -1.01
C GLN A 42 -19.44 -12.35 -1.28
N ASP A 43 -20.69 -12.63 -0.94
CA ASP A 43 -21.83 -11.74 -1.20
C ASP A 43 -22.02 -10.65 -0.12
N MET A 44 -21.08 -10.51 0.83
CA MET A 44 -21.18 -9.45 1.84
C MET A 44 -21.10 -8.07 1.19
N PRO A 45 -22.06 -7.16 1.46
CA PRO A 45 -22.06 -5.84 0.85
C PRO A 45 -20.82 -5.05 1.28
N VAL A 46 -20.22 -4.35 0.31
CA VAL A 46 -19.12 -3.41 0.56
C VAL A 46 -19.63 -2.22 1.38
N PRO A 47 -19.09 -1.96 2.59
CA PRO A 47 -19.46 -0.78 3.35
C PRO A 47 -19.21 0.51 2.56
N PRO A 48 -20.07 1.53 2.62
CA PRO A 48 -19.85 2.77 1.87
C PRO A 48 -18.62 3.55 2.39
N SER A 49 -18.35 3.48 3.70
CA SER A 49 -17.20 4.12 4.33
C SER A 49 -15.90 3.39 4.02
N GLU A 50 -14.92 4.09 3.46
CA GLU A 50 -13.58 3.55 3.20
C GLU A 50 -12.89 3.08 4.49
N ALA A 51 -13.00 3.86 5.57
CA ALA A 51 -12.42 3.50 6.86
C ALA A 51 -13.02 2.20 7.42
N GLU A 52 -14.33 2.03 7.26
CA GLU A 52 -15.02 0.80 7.68
C GLU A 52 -14.63 -0.41 6.80
N ARG A 53 -14.43 -0.20 5.50
CA ARG A 53 -13.90 -1.25 4.61
C ARG A 53 -12.52 -1.70 5.05
N VAL A 54 -11.62 -0.75 5.33
CA VAL A 54 -10.24 -1.03 5.79
C VAL A 54 -10.27 -1.79 7.11
N GLU A 55 -11.02 -1.30 8.10
CA GLU A 55 -11.14 -1.95 9.40
C GLU A 55 -11.62 -3.40 9.26
N ARG A 56 -12.68 -3.64 8.48
CA ARG A 56 -13.23 -5.00 8.29
C ARG A 56 -12.32 -5.91 7.49
N PHE A 57 -11.69 -5.41 6.43
CA PHE A 57 -10.83 -6.23 5.58
C PHE A 57 -9.64 -6.78 6.37
N PHE A 58 -9.08 -5.96 7.26
CA PHE A 58 -7.90 -6.28 8.08
C PHE A 58 -8.22 -6.68 9.53
N ALA A 59 -9.49 -6.85 9.89
CA ALA A 59 -9.90 -7.25 11.25
C ALA A 59 -9.37 -8.64 11.66
N ASP A 60 -9.16 -9.54 10.69
CA ASP A 60 -8.68 -10.89 10.93
C ASP A 60 -7.19 -11.03 10.61
N SER A 61 -6.42 -11.51 11.60
CA SER A 61 -5.02 -11.90 11.44
C SER A 61 -4.90 -13.07 10.43
N PRO A 62 -3.97 -13.02 9.46
CA PRO A 62 -2.68 -12.31 9.48
C PRO A 62 -2.59 -11.10 8.53
N ALA A 63 -3.72 -10.46 8.18
CA ALA A 63 -3.66 -9.33 7.26
C ALA A 63 -3.16 -8.07 7.99
N GLU A 64 -2.14 -7.41 7.44
CA GLU A 64 -1.56 -6.18 8.00
C GLU A 64 -1.41 -5.12 6.92
N TRP A 65 -1.51 -3.85 7.33
CA TRP A 65 -1.26 -2.72 6.45
C TRP A 65 -0.64 -1.56 7.22
N LEU A 66 0.08 -0.70 6.50
CA LEU A 66 0.67 0.52 7.03
C LEU A 66 0.61 1.62 5.97
N VAL A 67 0.17 2.80 6.35
CA VAL A 67 0.43 4.05 5.63
C VAL A 67 1.26 4.94 6.53
N ALA A 68 2.47 5.29 6.12
CA ALA A 68 3.40 6.08 6.93
C ALA A 68 4.32 6.95 6.07
N GLU A 69 4.73 8.10 6.59
CA GLU A 69 5.81 8.88 5.98
C GLU A 69 7.17 8.19 6.23
N ALA A 70 8.02 8.16 5.22
CA ALA A 70 9.37 7.64 5.31
C ALA A 70 10.36 8.56 4.59
N ASP A 71 11.56 8.69 5.15
CA ASP A 71 12.69 9.30 4.46
C ASP A 71 13.39 8.25 3.59
N VAL A 72 13.36 8.47 2.28
CA VAL A 72 13.98 7.62 1.26
C VAL A 72 15.17 8.30 0.57
N SER A 73 15.85 9.24 1.24
CA SER A 73 17.05 9.92 0.68
C SER A 73 18.09 8.93 0.19
N GLU A 74 18.44 7.94 1.01
CA GLU A 74 19.48 6.94 0.66
C GLU A 74 19.07 6.09 -0.57
N LEU A 75 17.78 5.74 -0.66
CA LEU A 75 17.26 5.01 -1.82
C LEU A 75 17.33 5.86 -3.09
N HIS A 76 16.99 7.15 -3.00
CA HIS A 76 17.05 8.07 -4.12
C HIS A 76 18.48 8.20 -4.65
N GLU A 77 19.45 8.41 -3.76
CA GLU A 77 20.87 8.50 -4.12
C GLU A 77 21.36 7.21 -4.81
N ALA A 78 20.96 6.05 -4.30
CA ALA A 78 21.32 4.76 -4.89
C ALA A 78 20.74 4.58 -6.31
N LEU A 79 19.50 5.01 -6.55
CA LEU A 79 18.84 4.92 -7.86
C LEU A 79 19.50 5.83 -8.90
N ASP A 80 19.89 7.04 -8.51
CA ASP A 80 20.60 7.99 -9.38
C ASP A 80 21.95 7.41 -9.84
N LEU A 81 22.70 6.82 -8.90
CA LEU A 81 23.98 6.15 -9.20
C LEU A 81 23.80 4.96 -10.14
N ALA A 82 22.78 4.12 -9.91
CA ALA A 82 22.47 2.97 -10.77
C ALA A 82 22.08 3.40 -12.20
N THR A 83 21.33 4.49 -12.33
CA THR A 83 20.93 5.05 -13.63
C THR A 83 22.14 5.53 -14.42
N LEU A 84 23.07 6.25 -13.77
CA LEU A 84 24.30 6.72 -14.40
C LEU A 84 25.23 5.57 -14.81
N ALA A 85 25.28 4.50 -14.03
CA ALA A 85 26.06 3.30 -14.35
C ALA A 85 25.50 2.54 -15.56
N SER A 86 24.18 2.58 -15.78
CA SER A 86 23.50 1.88 -16.89
C SER A 86 23.64 2.60 -18.24
N LEU A 87 24.14 3.83 -18.25
CA LEU A 87 24.37 4.64 -19.46
C LEU A 87 25.84 4.60 -19.95
N ARG A 88 26.71 3.82 -19.31
CA ARG A 88 28.11 3.62 -19.67
C ARG A 88 28.32 2.26 -20.34
#